data_AF-A0A5E4QQQ3-F1
#
_entry.id   AF-A0A5E4QQQ3-F1
#
_cell.length_a   1.000
_cell.length_b   1.000
_cell.length_c   1.000
_cell.angle_alpha   90.00
_cell.angle_beta   90.00
_cell.angle_gamma   90.00
#
_symmetry.space_group_name_H-M   'P 1'
#
loop_
_entity.id
_entity.type
_entity.pdbx_description
1 polymer ?
#
loop_
_entity_poly.entity_id
_entity_poly.type
_entity_poly.pdbx_seq_one_letter_code
_entity_poly.pdbx_strand_id
1 'polypeptide(L)'
;MCEPVLCALKSVAKHTFSGFTISDTDYIPLLLIIKWYEVNMALLQLPKELIEHIFSFLSYEEVAKIREVSRELDKICQGLLNRGFIQLEERRIRVQNKIISQGPSSDNDLNNHPLFIEYMVVMLCGMTICFLGVTYNEYIKKNKCCFIPGKLLDLIRRFLDTADSEKIDCDLLMKLSKELKNDSRIAMDHFHNSVVIDFAHLSLID
;
A
#
# COMPACT_ATOMS: atom_id res chain seq x y z
N MET A 1 19.49 -3.07 -12.46
CA MET A 1 18.07 -3.12 -12.85
C MET A 1 17.51 -4.47 -12.42
N CYS A 2 16.51 -4.49 -11.53
CA CYS A 2 15.88 -5.74 -11.10
C CYS A 2 15.10 -6.37 -12.27
N GLU A 3 15.19 -7.69 -12.40
CA GLU A 3 14.51 -8.51 -13.42
C GLU A 3 13.03 -8.17 -13.68
N PRO A 4 12.21 -7.82 -12.66
CA PRO A 4 10.80 -7.46 -12.84
C PRO A 4 10.59 -6.22 -13.71
N VAL A 5 11.47 -5.23 -13.58
CA VAL A 5 11.41 -3.99 -14.37
C VAL A 5 11.73 -4.29 -15.83
N LEU A 6 12.70 -5.18 -16.07
CA LEU A 6 13.04 -5.64 -17.42
C LEU A 6 11.88 -6.43 -18.06
N CYS A 7 11.17 -7.24 -17.27
CA CYS A 7 10.01 -8.00 -17.73
C CYS A 7 8.79 -7.11 -18.03
N ALA A 8 8.55 -6.10 -17.19
CA ALA A 8 7.50 -5.10 -17.41
C ALA A 8 7.79 -4.29 -18.69
N LEU A 9 9.03 -3.85 -18.89
CA LEU A 9 9.46 -3.14 -20.10
C LEU A 9 9.33 -4.03 -21.35
N LYS A 10 9.68 -5.31 -21.27
CA LYS A 10 9.48 -6.28 -22.37
C LYS A 10 8.00 -6.51 -22.70
N SER A 11 7.14 -6.58 -21.68
CA SER A 11 5.70 -6.75 -21.87
C SER A 11 5.06 -5.54 -22.54
N VAL A 12 5.38 -4.33 -22.05
CA VAL A 12 4.93 -3.07 -22.65
C VAL A 12 5.44 -2.94 -24.08
N ALA A 13 6.70 -3.29 -24.35
CA ALA A 13 7.25 -3.28 -25.69
C ALA A 13 6.51 -4.25 -26.64
N LYS A 14 6.21 -5.48 -26.18
CA LYS A 14 5.50 -6.49 -26.99
C LYS A 14 4.09 -6.07 -27.38
N HIS A 15 3.38 -5.37 -26.50
CA HIS A 15 2.02 -4.88 -26.78
C HIS A 15 1.99 -3.57 -27.58
N THR A 16 3.03 -2.75 -27.48
CA THR A 16 3.09 -1.43 -28.15
C THR A 16 3.68 -1.50 -29.56
N PHE A 17 4.50 -2.52 -29.86
CA PHE A 17 5.28 -2.60 -31.12
C PHE A 17 4.96 -3.86 -31.95
N SER A 18 3.69 -4.21 -32.15
CA SER A 18 3.24 -5.37 -32.94
C SER A 18 3.52 -5.29 -34.47
N GLY A 19 4.46 -4.45 -34.90
CA GLY A 19 4.79 -4.25 -36.31
C GLY A 19 6.26 -3.95 -36.64
N PHE A 20 7.18 -4.06 -35.68
CA PHE A 20 8.60 -3.81 -35.93
C PHE A 20 9.37 -5.13 -36.12
N THR A 21 9.81 -5.40 -37.35
CA THR A 21 10.72 -6.52 -37.63
C THR A 21 12.10 -6.21 -37.10
N ILE A 22 12.61 -7.11 -36.26
CA ILE A 22 13.84 -7.00 -35.50
C ILE A 22 15.04 -7.18 -36.44
N SER A 23 15.63 -6.06 -36.84
CA SER A 23 17.04 -5.96 -37.21
C SER A 23 17.54 -4.65 -36.59
N ASP A 24 18.52 -4.74 -35.70
CA ASP A 24 19.29 -3.64 -35.06
C ASP A 24 19.18 -3.69 -33.53
N THR A 25 20.04 -4.55 -32.96
CA THR A 25 20.12 -4.94 -31.55
C THR A 25 20.64 -3.86 -30.60
N ASP A 26 21.05 -2.68 -31.08
CA ASP A 26 21.77 -1.71 -30.23
C ASP A 26 20.97 -0.44 -29.87
N TYR A 27 19.83 -0.18 -30.53
CA TYR A 27 19.02 1.03 -30.29
C TYR A 27 17.73 0.79 -29.50
N ILE A 28 17.33 -0.48 -29.31
CA ILE A 28 16.10 -0.84 -28.58
C ILE A 28 16.09 -0.27 -27.14
N PRO A 29 17.19 -0.33 -26.35
CA PRO A 29 17.21 0.26 -25.03
C PRO A 29 17.05 1.77 -25.05
N LEU A 30 17.72 2.47 -25.99
CA LEU A 30 17.67 3.93 -26.11
C LEU A 30 16.29 4.41 -26.58
N LEU A 31 15.66 3.75 -27.55
CA LEU A 31 14.30 4.06 -27.99
C LEU A 31 13.26 3.81 -26.89
N LEU A 32 13.41 2.72 -26.12
CA LEU A 32 12.55 2.48 -24.95
C LEU A 32 12.77 3.52 -23.86
N ILE A 33 14.02 3.93 -23.60
CA ILE A 33 14.35 4.99 -22.65
C ILE A 33 13.78 6.33 -23.12
N ILE A 34 13.92 6.68 -24.41
CA ILE A 34 13.39 7.93 -24.99
C ILE A 34 11.87 7.92 -24.93
N LYS A 35 11.21 6.83 -25.34
CA LYS A 35 9.74 6.70 -25.29
C LYS A 35 9.23 6.74 -23.84
N TRP A 36 9.94 6.09 -22.92
CA TRP A 36 9.65 6.16 -21.48
C TRP A 36 9.86 7.57 -20.93
N TYR A 37 10.89 8.28 -21.38
CA TYR A 37 11.13 9.67 -21.02
C TYR A 37 10.02 10.58 -21.56
N GLU A 38 9.58 10.41 -22.81
CA GLU A 38 8.44 11.12 -23.40
C GLU A 38 7.14 10.88 -22.62
N VAL A 39 6.83 9.62 -22.29
CA VAL A 39 5.62 9.27 -21.53
C VAL A 39 5.68 9.79 -20.09
N ASN A 40 6.84 9.71 -19.43
CA ASN A 40 7.01 10.29 -18.09
C ASN A 40 6.90 11.80 -18.10
N MET A 41 7.47 12.47 -19.11
CA MET A 41 7.36 13.92 -19.26
C MET A 41 5.89 14.30 -19.49
N ALA A 42 5.13 13.53 -20.28
CA ALA A 42 3.71 13.77 -20.48
C ALA A 42 2.87 13.57 -19.20
N LEU A 43 3.16 12.52 -18.41
CA LEU A 43 2.46 12.28 -17.14
C LEU A 43 2.77 13.37 -16.12
N LEU A 44 4.04 13.78 -15.98
CA LEU A 44 4.48 14.80 -15.02
C LEU A 44 4.10 16.24 -15.45
N GLN A 45 3.65 16.44 -16.68
CA GLN A 45 3.04 17.70 -17.13
C GLN A 45 1.60 17.88 -16.63
N LEU A 46 0.94 16.80 -16.19
CA LEU A 46 -0.37 16.90 -15.58
C LEU A 46 -0.29 17.57 -14.21
N PRO A 47 -1.30 18.38 -13.82
CA PRO A 47 -1.48 18.79 -12.44
C PRO A 47 -1.43 17.59 -11.50
N LYS A 48 -0.79 17.77 -10.34
CA LYS A 48 -0.60 16.72 -9.33
C LYS A 48 -1.92 16.03 -8.99
N GLU A 49 -3.01 16.79 -8.89
CA GLU A 49 -4.34 16.30 -8.54
C GLU A 49 -4.86 15.28 -9.56
N LEU A 50 -4.58 15.47 -10.84
CA LEU A 50 -4.96 14.51 -11.90
C LEU A 50 -4.12 13.24 -11.82
N ILE A 51 -2.82 13.35 -11.53
CA ILE A 51 -1.95 12.19 -11.33
C ILE A 51 -2.43 11.39 -10.10
N GLU A 52 -2.73 12.08 -9.00
CA GLU A 52 -3.29 11.46 -7.79
C GLU A 52 -4.64 10.79 -8.07
N HIS A 53 -5.49 11.41 -8.90
CA HIS A 53 -6.76 10.82 -9.32
C HIS A 53 -6.56 9.56 -10.18
N ILE A 54 -5.62 9.57 -11.14
CA ILE A 54 -5.27 8.38 -11.93
C ILE A 54 -4.79 7.25 -11.00
N PHE A 55 -3.92 7.57 -10.05
CA PHE A 55 -3.39 6.59 -9.11
C PHE A 55 -4.42 6.11 -8.08
N SER A 56 -5.53 6.83 -7.89
CA SER A 56 -6.62 6.38 -7.00
C SER A 56 -7.33 5.12 -7.48
N PHE A 57 -7.18 4.75 -8.77
CA PHE A 57 -7.70 3.50 -9.34
C PHE A 57 -6.77 2.29 -9.11
N LEU A 58 -5.56 2.52 -8.59
CA LEU A 58 -4.58 1.48 -8.32
C LEU A 58 -4.70 0.97 -6.89
N SER A 59 -4.17 -0.23 -6.65
CA SER A 59 -3.97 -0.74 -5.29
C SER A 59 -2.86 0.04 -4.57
N TYR A 60 -2.87 0.03 -3.24
CA TYR A 60 -1.80 0.66 -2.48
C TYR A 60 -0.45 -0.03 -2.72
N GLU A 61 -0.44 -1.35 -2.98
CA GLU A 61 0.77 -2.07 -3.38
C GLU A 61 1.33 -1.56 -4.72
N GLU A 62 0.47 -1.30 -5.71
CA GLU A 62 0.86 -0.73 -7.00
C GLU A 62 1.40 0.69 -6.82
N VAL A 63 0.72 1.53 -6.03
CA VAL A 63 1.18 2.89 -5.68
C VAL A 63 2.54 2.84 -4.98
N ALA A 64 2.77 1.87 -4.09
CA ALA A 64 4.06 1.69 -3.42
C ALA A 64 5.18 1.33 -4.40
N LYS A 65 4.91 0.48 -5.41
CA LYS A 65 5.89 0.14 -6.45
C LYS A 65 6.23 1.32 -7.36
N ILE A 66 5.27 2.21 -7.64
CA ILE A 66 5.49 3.41 -8.47
C ILE A 66 6.52 4.37 -7.86
N ARG A 67 6.73 4.33 -6.54
CA ARG A 67 7.72 5.18 -5.85
C ARG A 67 9.15 4.96 -6.33
N GLU A 68 9.47 3.78 -6.87
CA GLU A 68 10.80 3.45 -7.39
C GLU A 68 11.06 4.04 -8.78
N VAL A 69 10.04 4.62 -9.43
CA VAL A 69 10.11 5.09 -10.82
C VAL A 69 10.80 6.44 -10.94
N SER A 70 10.45 7.42 -10.10
CA SER A 70 11.06 8.75 -10.10
C SER A 70 10.87 9.47 -8.76
N ARG A 71 11.73 10.47 -8.48
CA ARG A 71 11.64 11.28 -7.25
C ARG A 71 10.34 12.07 -7.13
N GLU A 72 9.76 12.47 -8.26
CA GLU A 72 8.51 13.24 -8.25
C GLU A 72 7.31 12.33 -8.00
N LEU A 73 7.29 11.15 -8.65
CA LEU A 73 6.27 10.14 -8.39
C LEU A 73 6.38 9.57 -6.98
N ASP A 74 7.59 9.43 -6.43
CA ASP A 74 7.79 9.06 -5.03
C ASP A 74 7.05 10.04 -4.11
N LYS A 75 7.29 11.35 -4.23
CA LYS A 75 6.59 12.36 -3.40
C LYS A 75 5.06 12.27 -3.51
N ILE A 76 4.53 12.08 -4.73
CA ILE A 76 3.09 11.97 -4.97
C ILE A 76 2.53 10.70 -4.29
N CYS A 77 3.17 9.56 -4.53
CA CYS A 77 2.75 8.27 -3.98
C CYS A 77 2.90 8.21 -2.46
N GLN A 78 3.91 8.86 -1.88
CA GLN A 78 4.02 9.01 -0.41
C GLN A 78 2.81 9.75 0.16
N GLY A 79 2.37 10.83 -0.50
CA GLY A 79 1.15 11.55 -0.13
C GLY A 79 -0.09 10.66 -0.18
N LEU A 80 -0.24 9.87 -1.25
CA LEU A 80 -1.35 8.93 -1.41
C LEU A 80 -1.36 7.84 -0.33
N LEU A 81 -0.22 7.23 -0.04
CA LEU A 81 -0.12 6.17 0.98
C LEU A 81 -0.41 6.71 2.39
N ASN A 82 0.13 7.87 2.74
CA ASN A 82 -0.14 8.52 4.02
C ASN A 82 -1.63 8.85 4.19
N ARG A 83 -2.26 9.43 3.15
CA ARG A 83 -3.70 9.70 3.17
C ARG A 83 -4.52 8.41 3.25
N GLY A 84 -4.14 7.38 2.50
CA GLY A 84 -4.79 6.08 2.54
C GLY A 84 -4.77 5.45 3.93
N PHE A 85 -3.64 5.52 4.63
CA PHE A 85 -3.53 5.05 6.01
C PHE A 85 -4.49 5.76 6.97
N ILE A 86 -4.60 7.10 6.87
CA ILE A 86 -5.55 7.89 7.68
C ILE A 86 -7.00 7.52 7.33
N GLN A 87 -7.33 7.43 6.05
CA GLN A 87 -8.68 7.09 5.58
C GLN A 87 -9.12 5.69 6.02
N LEU A 88 -8.18 4.74 6.10
CA LEU A 88 -8.48 3.39 6.60
C LEU A 88 -8.80 3.38 8.09
N GLU A 89 -8.14 4.22 8.89
CA GLU A 89 -8.48 4.36 10.32
C GLU A 89 -9.87 4.99 10.49
N GLU A 90 -10.18 6.05 9.75
CA GLU A 90 -11.50 6.67 9.76
C GLU A 90 -12.59 5.68 9.31
N ARG A 91 -12.30 4.87 8.29
CA ARG A 91 -13.22 3.82 7.83
C ARG A 91 -13.41 2.75 8.90
N ARG A 92 -12.33 2.26 9.52
CA ARG A 92 -12.39 1.28 10.61
C ARG A 92 -13.30 1.77 11.73
N ILE A 93 -13.17 3.02 12.17
CA ILE A 93 -14.04 3.63 13.19
C ILE A 93 -15.52 3.58 12.75
N ARG A 94 -15.81 3.96 11.50
CA ARG A 94 -17.19 3.92 10.97
C ARG A 94 -17.77 2.51 10.97
N VAL A 95 -17.02 1.52 10.50
CA VAL A 95 -17.46 0.11 10.50
C VAL A 95 -17.65 -0.40 11.93
N GLN A 96 -16.73 -0.08 12.84
CA GLN A 96 -16.83 -0.43 14.25
C GLN A 96 -18.12 0.13 14.88
N ASN A 97 -18.39 1.42 14.69
CA ASN A 97 -19.58 2.07 15.23
C ASN A 97 -20.88 1.48 14.66
N LYS A 98 -20.88 1.13 13.36
CA LYS A 98 -22.01 0.43 12.73
C LYS A 98 -22.26 -0.92 13.40
N ILE A 99 -21.22 -1.74 13.58
CA ILE A 99 -21.33 -3.05 14.25
C ILE A 99 -21.83 -2.89 15.69
N ILE A 100 -21.25 -1.97 16.46
CA ILE A 100 -21.66 -1.71 17.85
C ILE A 100 -23.12 -1.26 17.92
N SER A 101 -23.57 -0.41 16.99
CA SER A 101 -24.97 0.06 16.96
C SER A 101 -25.99 -1.04 16.65
N GLN A 102 -25.55 -2.13 16.03
CA GLN A 102 -26.37 -3.30 15.69
C GLN A 102 -26.24 -4.43 16.70
N GLY A 103 -25.22 -4.37 17.56
CA GLY A 103 -24.94 -5.34 18.61
C GLY A 103 -25.55 -4.95 19.96
N PRO A 104 -25.50 -5.87 20.94
CA PRO A 104 -25.92 -5.58 22.31
C PRO A 104 -24.92 -4.62 22.98
N SER A 105 -25.40 -3.81 23.93
CA SER A 105 -24.58 -2.82 24.66
C SER A 105 -23.55 -3.43 25.62
N SER A 106 -23.53 -4.76 25.80
CA SER A 106 -22.70 -5.49 26.75
C SER A 106 -21.71 -6.40 26.01
N ASP A 107 -20.42 -6.32 26.37
CA ASP A 107 -19.36 -7.15 25.79
C ASP A 107 -19.61 -8.65 25.96
N ASN A 108 -20.23 -9.06 27.08
CA ASN A 108 -20.55 -10.46 27.35
C ASN A 108 -21.63 -11.02 26.41
N ASP A 109 -22.58 -10.18 26.01
CA ASP A 109 -23.63 -10.56 25.07
C ASP A 109 -23.12 -10.50 23.62
N LEU A 110 -22.11 -9.66 23.35
CA LEU A 110 -21.45 -9.58 22.05
C LEU A 110 -20.70 -10.86 21.70
N ASN A 111 -20.07 -11.54 22.66
CA ASN A 111 -19.33 -12.78 22.43
C ASN A 111 -20.20 -13.93 21.88
N ASN A 112 -21.51 -13.90 22.15
CA ASN A 112 -22.48 -14.85 21.63
C ASN A 112 -23.28 -14.29 20.44
N HIS A 113 -22.98 -13.07 20.01
CA HIS A 113 -23.72 -12.37 18.97
C HIS A 113 -23.23 -12.78 17.57
N PRO A 114 -24.14 -12.86 16.57
CA PRO A 114 -23.75 -13.17 15.19
C PRO A 114 -22.72 -12.23 14.56
N LEU A 115 -22.53 -11.01 15.11
CA LEU A 115 -21.58 -10.00 14.63
C LEU A 115 -20.20 -10.04 15.33
N PHE A 116 -19.99 -11.00 16.24
CA PHE A 116 -18.74 -11.09 17.01
C PHE A 116 -17.51 -11.22 16.12
N ILE A 117 -17.61 -12.03 15.07
CA ILE A 117 -16.48 -12.33 14.17
C ILE A 117 -16.09 -11.08 13.39
N GLU A 118 -17.07 -10.35 12.86
CA GLU A 118 -16.90 -9.08 12.16
C GLU A 118 -16.27 -8.04 13.09
N TYR A 119 -16.74 -7.95 14.35
CA TYR A 119 -16.14 -7.09 15.35
C TYR A 119 -14.66 -7.45 15.61
N MET A 120 -14.33 -8.74 15.73
CA MET A 120 -12.95 -9.20 15.91
C MET A 120 -12.04 -8.85 14.72
N VAL A 121 -12.53 -8.95 13.47
CA VAL A 121 -11.78 -8.50 12.28
C VAL A 121 -11.47 -7.01 12.36
N VAL A 122 -12.46 -6.19 12.71
CA VAL A 122 -12.29 -4.74 12.83
C VAL A 122 -11.31 -4.38 13.95
N MET A 123 -11.37 -5.07 15.08
CA MET A 123 -10.42 -4.90 16.19
C MET A 123 -8.99 -5.27 15.78
N LEU A 124 -8.82 -6.38 15.06
CA LEU A 124 -7.52 -6.77 14.54
C LEU A 124 -6.96 -5.72 13.56
N CYS A 125 -7.78 -5.19 12.65
CA CYS A 125 -7.39 -4.11 11.76
C CYS A 125 -6.93 -2.88 12.55
N GLY A 126 -7.65 -2.51 13.62
CA GLY A 126 -7.29 -1.40 14.50
C GLY A 126 -5.97 -1.61 15.22
N MET A 127 -5.72 -2.81 15.73
CA MET A 127 -4.41 -3.15 16.32
C MET A 127 -3.29 -2.99 15.29
N THR A 128 -3.47 -3.52 14.07
CA THR A 128 -2.47 -3.38 13.00
C THR A 128 -2.23 -1.92 12.65
N ILE A 129 -3.27 -1.11 12.42
CA ILE A 129 -3.13 0.32 12.15
C ILE A 129 -2.36 1.01 13.28
N CYS A 130 -2.70 0.73 14.54
CA CYS A 130 -2.00 1.29 15.70
C CYS A 130 -0.51 0.90 15.71
N PHE A 131 -0.18 -0.37 15.48
CA PHE A 131 1.20 -0.84 15.42
C PHE A 131 2.01 -0.14 14.31
N LEU A 132 1.44 -0.03 13.11
CA LEU A 132 2.10 0.69 12.01
C LEU A 132 2.27 2.17 12.34
N GLY A 133 1.25 2.77 12.96
CA GLY A 133 1.29 4.18 13.39
C GLY A 133 2.40 4.44 14.40
N VAL A 134 2.52 3.60 15.43
CA VAL A 134 3.61 3.69 16.42
C VAL A 134 4.98 3.52 15.76
N THR A 135 5.09 2.65 14.75
CA THR A 135 6.35 2.38 14.06
C THR A 135 6.77 3.54 13.14
N TYR A 136 5.84 4.07 12.34
CA TYR A 136 6.20 4.94 11.21
C TYR A 136 5.89 6.43 11.44
N ASN A 137 4.94 6.79 12.29
CA ASN A 137 4.44 8.18 12.36
C ASN A 137 5.53 9.19 12.72
N GLU A 138 6.46 8.85 13.60
CA GLU A 138 7.58 9.73 13.95
C GLU A 138 8.47 10.05 12.74
N TYR A 139 8.71 9.07 11.87
CA TYR A 139 9.53 9.24 10.68
C TYR A 139 8.78 9.96 9.55
N ILE A 140 7.48 9.69 9.43
CA ILE A 140 6.58 10.40 8.50
C ILE A 140 6.52 11.88 8.88
N LYS A 141 6.29 12.21 10.16
CA LYS A 141 6.24 13.60 10.67
C LYS A 141 7.55 14.37 10.45
N LYS A 142 8.70 13.69 10.59
CA LYS A 142 10.02 14.27 10.35
C LYS A 142 10.42 14.31 8.87
N ASN A 143 9.52 13.89 7.97
CA ASN A 143 9.76 13.74 6.54
C ASN A 143 11.02 12.91 6.21
N LYS A 144 11.37 11.98 7.10
CA LYS A 144 12.52 11.09 6.92
C LYS A 144 12.19 9.93 6.00
N CYS A 145 10.97 9.40 6.10
CA CYS A 145 10.45 8.40 5.16
C CYS A 145 8.93 8.31 5.21
N CYS A 146 8.33 7.78 4.15
CA CYS A 146 6.98 7.24 4.16
C CYS A 146 7.07 5.73 3.88
N PHE A 147 7.47 4.93 4.86
CA PHE A 147 7.50 3.47 4.71
C PHE A 147 6.15 2.88 5.15
N ILE A 148 5.11 3.15 4.36
CA ILE A 148 3.82 2.49 4.56
C ILE A 148 3.74 1.31 3.58
N PRO A 149 3.67 0.07 4.08
CA PRO A 149 3.60 -1.11 3.22
C PRO A 149 2.26 -1.15 2.48
N GLY A 150 2.26 -0.81 1.19
CA GLY A 150 1.05 -0.71 0.37
C GLY A 150 0.19 -1.99 0.39
N LYS A 151 0.82 -3.16 0.29
CA LYS A 151 0.13 -4.47 0.39
C LYS A 151 -0.65 -4.62 1.70
N LEU A 152 -0.13 -4.09 2.80
CA LEU A 152 -0.79 -4.17 4.11
C LEU A 152 -2.01 -3.24 4.16
N LEU A 153 -1.94 -2.05 3.55
CA LEU A 153 -3.11 -1.17 3.40
C LEU A 153 -4.20 -1.83 2.56
N ASP A 154 -3.83 -2.49 1.46
CA ASP A 154 -4.77 -3.24 0.64
C ASP A 154 -5.45 -4.38 1.41
N LEU A 155 -4.70 -5.07 2.26
CA LEU A 155 -5.21 -6.13 3.11
C LEU A 155 -6.21 -5.60 4.15
N ILE A 156 -5.85 -4.52 4.85
CA ILE A 156 -6.74 -3.83 5.80
C ILE A 156 -8.01 -3.36 5.09
N ARG A 157 -7.89 -2.71 3.93
CA ARG A 157 -9.02 -2.24 3.12
C ARG A 157 -10.00 -3.39 2.84
N ARG A 158 -9.48 -4.50 2.31
CA ARG A 158 -10.27 -5.68 1.99
C ARG A 158 -11.00 -6.23 3.21
N PHE A 159 -10.34 -6.26 4.37
CA PHE A 159 -10.94 -6.81 5.59
C PHE A 159 -12.05 -5.92 6.12
N LEU A 160 -11.88 -4.61 6.03
CA LEU A 160 -12.94 -3.66 6.34
C LEU A 160 -14.11 -3.76 5.36
N ASP A 161 -13.85 -3.97 4.06
CA ASP A 161 -14.90 -4.22 3.06
C ASP A 161 -15.70 -5.49 3.37
N THR A 162 -15.01 -6.58 3.70
CA THR A 162 -15.63 -7.85 4.08
C THR A 162 -16.46 -7.69 5.37
N ALA A 163 -15.92 -7.06 6.41
CA ALA A 163 -16.63 -6.88 7.68
C ALA A 163 -17.87 -5.96 7.55
N ASP A 164 -17.92 -5.12 6.52
CA ASP A 164 -19.03 -4.18 6.30
C ASP A 164 -20.15 -4.75 5.41
N SER A 165 -19.84 -5.78 4.60
CA SER A 165 -20.69 -6.25 3.49
C SER A 165 -20.98 -7.75 3.48
N GLU A 166 -20.13 -8.57 4.09
CA GLU A 166 -20.19 -10.03 4.03
C GLU A 166 -20.23 -10.63 5.44
N LYS A 167 -20.81 -11.82 5.55
CA LYS A 167 -20.77 -12.58 6.80
C LYS A 167 -19.44 -13.30 6.89
N ILE A 168 -18.70 -13.10 7.98
CA ILE A 168 -17.38 -13.70 8.16
C ILE A 168 -17.50 -14.98 8.96
N ASP A 169 -16.86 -16.05 8.51
CA ASP A 169 -16.72 -17.29 9.28
C ASP A 169 -15.39 -17.36 10.05
N CYS A 170 -15.31 -18.29 11.00
CA CYS A 170 -14.12 -18.44 11.86
C CYS A 170 -12.85 -18.82 11.08
N ASP A 171 -12.97 -19.61 10.02
CA ASP A 171 -11.81 -20.07 9.24
C ASP A 171 -11.19 -18.91 8.45
N LEU A 172 -12.05 -18.06 7.86
CA LEU A 172 -11.65 -16.83 7.22
C LEU A 172 -11.00 -15.91 8.24
N LEU A 173 -11.62 -15.62 9.40
CA LEU A 173 -11.01 -14.80 10.46
C LEU A 173 -9.60 -15.28 10.84
N MET A 174 -9.41 -16.58 11.03
CA MET A 174 -8.11 -17.15 11.41
C MET A 174 -7.06 -16.96 10.30
N LYS A 175 -7.45 -17.19 9.04
CA LYS A 175 -6.59 -16.96 7.88
C LYS A 175 -6.20 -15.48 7.78
N LEU A 176 -7.18 -14.60 7.86
CA LEU A 176 -7.02 -13.14 7.82
C LEU A 176 -6.10 -12.66 8.95
N SER A 177 -6.29 -13.19 10.17
CA SER A 177 -5.45 -12.89 11.33
C SER A 177 -3.99 -13.27 11.13
N LYS A 178 -3.75 -14.45 10.57
CA LYS A 178 -2.39 -14.92 10.29
C LYS A 178 -1.72 -14.07 9.21
N GLU A 179 -2.44 -13.70 8.16
CA GLU A 179 -1.92 -12.88 7.06
C GLU A 179 -1.54 -11.48 7.54
N LEU A 180 -2.44 -10.79 8.25
CA LEU A 180 -2.16 -9.44 8.81
C LEU A 180 -0.96 -9.45 9.74
N LYS A 181 -0.89 -10.41 10.67
CA LYS A 181 0.23 -10.50 11.62
C LYS A 181 1.56 -10.77 10.91
N ASN A 182 1.58 -11.69 9.94
CA ASN A 182 2.79 -12.02 9.21
C ASN A 182 3.29 -10.84 8.38
N ASP A 183 2.41 -10.20 7.60
CA ASP A 183 2.80 -9.08 6.74
C ASP A 183 3.19 -7.83 7.55
N SER A 184 2.52 -7.58 8.68
CA SER A 184 2.91 -6.51 9.62
C SER A 184 4.32 -6.75 10.18
N ARG A 185 4.61 -7.98 10.63
CA ARG A 185 5.93 -8.34 11.15
C ARG A 185 7.02 -8.17 10.09
N ILE A 186 6.82 -8.69 8.88
CA ILE A 186 7.79 -8.57 7.79
C ILE A 186 8.07 -7.11 7.45
N ALA A 187 7.03 -6.27 7.39
CA ALA A 187 7.18 -4.85 7.11
C ALA A 187 7.94 -4.11 8.22
N MET A 188 7.67 -4.44 9.49
CA MET A 188 8.37 -3.86 10.64
C MET A 188 9.83 -4.31 10.70
N ASP A 189 10.11 -5.59 10.48
CA ASP A 189 11.47 -6.12 10.48
C ASP A 189 12.31 -5.46 9.37
N HIS A 190 11.75 -5.32 8.17
CA HIS A 190 12.40 -4.61 7.07
C HIS A 190 12.67 -3.15 7.42
N PHE A 191 11.71 -2.46 8.03
CA PHE A 191 11.88 -1.07 8.43
C PHE A 191 13.03 -0.88 9.44
N HIS A 192 13.07 -1.70 10.48
CA HIS A 192 14.12 -1.57 11.49
C HIS A 192 15.50 -1.97 10.95
N ASN A 193 15.57 -3.03 10.14
CA ASN A 193 16.84 -3.58 9.68
C ASN A 193 17.44 -2.85 8.46
N SER A 194 16.62 -2.14 7.68
CA SER A 194 17.10 -1.48 6.46
C SER A 194 16.95 0.03 6.56
N VAL A 195 15.80 0.52 7.03
CA VAL A 195 15.50 1.96 6.98
C VAL A 195 16.08 2.70 8.19
N VAL A 196 15.88 2.17 9.40
CA VAL A 196 16.37 2.84 10.63
C VAL A 196 17.89 2.79 10.74
N ILE A 197 18.51 1.66 10.37
CA ILE A 197 19.97 1.50 10.38
C ILE A 197 20.64 2.49 9.42
N ASP A 198 20.10 2.67 8.21
CA ASP A 198 20.60 3.67 7.26
C ASP A 198 20.54 5.09 7.82
N PHE A 199 19.46 5.46 8.51
CA PHE A 199 19.36 6.77 9.17
C PHE A 199 20.36 6.95 10.32
N ALA A 200 20.64 5.89 11.08
CA ALA A 200 21.62 5.93 12.17
C ALA A 200 23.05 6.11 11.64
N HIS A 201 23.40 5.41 10.55
CA HIS A 201 24.69 5.57 9.89
C HIS A 201 24.89 6.97 9.31
N LEU A 202 23.84 7.55 8.69
CA LEU A 202 23.91 8.91 8.16
C LEU A 202 24.12 9.96 9.27
N SER A 203 23.49 9.79 10.43
CA SER A 203 23.65 10.71 11.57
C SER A 203 25.00 10.61 12.31
N LEU A 204 25.86 9.66 11.94
CA LEU A 204 27.23 9.52 12.47
C LEU A 204 28.29 10.09 11.52
N ILE A 205 27.88 10.57 10.35
CA ILE A 205 28.76 11.12 9.30
C ILE A 205 28.66 12.67 9.26
N ASP A 206 27.73 13.26 10.00
CA ASP A 206 27.62 14.70 10.27
C ASP A 206 28.24 15.07 11.63
#